data_AF-A0A956FSS6-F1
#
_entry.id   AF-A0A956FSS6-F1
#
_cell.length_a   1.000
_cell.length_b   1.000
_cell.length_c   1.000
_cell.angle_alpha   90.00
_cell.angle_beta   90.00
_cell.angle_gamma   90.00
#
_symmetry.space_group_name_H-M   'P 1'
#
loop_
_entity.id
_entity.type
_entity.pdbx_description
1 polymer ?
#
loop_
_entity_poly.entity_id
_entity_poly.type
_entity_poly.pdbx_seq_one_letter_code
_entity_poly.pdbx_strand_id
1 'polypeptide(L)'
;EIEEAGCIAFLEFVQAHKNFYRIVRQAEFVDEALYRSYYQDLATSYAEGLRAAVDAGEIADLDPETVAYMLMGIFDFVGMRWVLWEGKLPPRRLLRDVFRFIRGGLAAPEVQVTAAKRRRD
;
A
#
# COMPACT_ATOMS: atom_id res chain seq x y z
N GLU A 1 1.01 14.41 -3.65
CA GLU A 1 1.81 14.31 -4.89
C GLU A 1 3.08 13.47 -4.72
N ILE A 2 3.84 13.63 -3.63
CA ILE A 2 5.07 12.86 -3.36
C ILE A 2 4.82 11.34 -3.23
N GLU A 3 3.77 10.91 -2.53
CA GLU A 3 3.42 9.49 -2.38
C GLU A 3 3.00 8.82 -3.70
N GLU A 4 2.29 9.56 -4.56
CA GLU A 4 1.88 9.08 -5.89
C GLU A 4 3.08 8.91 -6.80
N ALA A 5 4.03 9.86 -6.75
CA ALA A 5 5.29 9.78 -7.47
C ALA A 5 6.18 8.63 -6.97
N GLY A 6 6.28 8.43 -5.64
CA GLY A 6 7.07 7.34 -5.05
C GLY A 6 6.52 5.95 -5.42
N CYS A 7 5.20 5.78 -5.41
CA CYS A 7 4.59 4.54 -5.85
C CYS A 7 4.68 4.32 -7.38
N ILE A 8 4.51 5.36 -8.19
CA ILE A 8 4.71 5.26 -9.64
C ILE A 8 6.17 4.84 -9.92
N ALA A 9 7.14 5.43 -9.22
CA ALA A 9 8.54 5.05 -9.32
C ALA A 9 8.79 3.59 -8.87
N PHE A 10 8.12 3.11 -7.82
CA PHE A 10 8.16 1.70 -7.42
C PHE A 10 7.60 0.78 -8.50
N LEU A 11 6.46 1.13 -9.11
CA LEU A 11 5.85 0.34 -10.19
C LEU A 11 6.69 0.36 -11.48
N GLU A 12 7.34 1.49 -11.78
CA GLU A 12 8.30 1.62 -12.88
C GLU A 12 9.56 0.78 -12.63
N PHE A 13 10.10 0.80 -11.41
CA PHE A 13 11.20 -0.08 -10.98
C PHE A 13 10.82 -1.55 -11.13
N VAL A 14 9.64 -1.94 -10.61
CA VAL A 14 9.07 -3.28 -10.76
C VAL A 14 8.93 -3.69 -12.23
N GLN A 15 8.52 -2.77 -13.10
CA GLN A 15 8.43 -3.04 -14.54
C GLN A 15 9.81 -3.17 -15.18
N ALA A 16 10.79 -2.37 -14.79
CA ALA A 16 12.17 -2.50 -15.25
C ALA A 16 12.79 -3.83 -14.79
N HIS A 17 12.34 -4.35 -13.65
CA HIS A 17 12.81 -5.58 -13.03
C HIS A 17 11.75 -6.69 -13.00
N LYS A 18 11.04 -6.94 -14.11
CA LYS A 18 9.99 -8.01 -14.17
C LYS A 18 10.47 -9.39 -13.70
N ASN A 19 11.76 -9.67 -13.88
CA ASN A 19 12.38 -10.91 -13.42
C ASN A 19 12.40 -11.00 -11.88
N PHE A 20 12.47 -9.88 -11.16
CA PHE A 20 12.36 -9.84 -9.70
C PHE A 20 11.00 -10.38 -9.23
N TYR A 21 9.90 -9.91 -9.82
CA TYR A 21 8.55 -10.41 -9.52
C TYR A 21 8.40 -11.92 -9.78
N ARG A 22 9.06 -12.43 -10.82
CA ARG A 22 9.05 -13.86 -11.12
C ARG A 22 9.88 -14.65 -10.13
N ILE A 23 11.07 -14.16 -9.77
CA ILE A 23 11.98 -14.81 -8.83
C ILE A 23 11.35 -14.91 -7.44
N VAL A 24 10.76 -13.83 -6.93
CA VAL A 24 10.09 -13.84 -5.61
C VAL A 24 8.97 -14.88 -5.57
N ARG A 25 8.13 -14.96 -6.62
CA ARG A 25 7.09 -15.98 -6.69
C ARG A 25 7.59 -17.40 -6.91
N GLN A 26 8.69 -17.58 -7.63
CA GLN A 26 9.30 -18.89 -7.77
C GLN A 26 9.92 -19.35 -6.44
N ALA A 27 10.42 -18.43 -5.63
CA ALA A 27 10.96 -18.73 -4.31
C ALA A 27 9.90 -19.33 -3.37
N GLU A 28 8.62 -18.95 -3.49
CA GLU A 28 7.51 -19.57 -2.74
C GLU A 28 7.53 -21.11 -2.83
N PHE A 29 7.79 -21.66 -4.01
CA PHE A 29 7.79 -23.10 -4.27
C PHE A 29 9.15 -23.78 -4.01
N VAL A 30 10.21 -23.00 -3.83
CA VAL A 30 11.58 -23.50 -3.61
C VAL A 30 11.95 -23.48 -2.13
N ASP A 31 11.62 -22.38 -1.45
CA ASP A 31 11.92 -22.14 -0.04
C ASP A 31 10.83 -21.22 0.58
N GLU A 32 9.83 -21.86 1.19
CA GLU A 32 8.72 -21.15 1.83
C GLU A 32 9.20 -20.25 2.99
N ALA A 33 10.22 -20.66 3.73
CA ALA A 33 10.73 -19.89 4.86
C ALA A 33 11.42 -18.61 4.39
N LEU A 34 12.20 -18.69 3.32
CA LEU A 34 12.79 -17.53 2.67
C LEU A 34 11.72 -16.60 2.07
N TYR A 35 10.71 -17.16 1.42
CA TYR A 35 9.59 -16.38 0.90
C TYR A 35 8.86 -15.63 2.01
N ARG A 36 8.53 -16.29 3.12
CA ARG A 36 7.84 -15.68 4.26
C ARG A 36 8.67 -14.60 4.92
N SER A 37 9.95 -14.86 5.20
CA SER A 37 10.85 -13.87 5.81
C SER A 37 10.98 -12.61 4.96
N TYR A 38 11.11 -12.74 3.64
CA TYR A 38 11.13 -11.60 2.73
C TYR A 38 9.90 -10.68 2.88
N TYR A 39 8.69 -11.24 2.90
CA TYR A 39 7.48 -10.44 3.06
C TYR A 39 7.32 -9.89 4.48
N GLN A 40 7.76 -10.62 5.51
CA GLN A 40 7.74 -10.15 6.90
C GLN A 40 8.69 -8.96 7.13
N ASP A 41 9.90 -9.02 6.59
CA ASP A 41 10.88 -7.93 6.69
C ASP A 41 10.37 -6.67 5.97
N LEU A 42 9.75 -6.86 4.81
CA LEU A 42 9.12 -5.78 4.06
C LEU A 42 7.94 -5.17 4.83
N ALA A 43 7.06 -6.01 5.36
CA ALA A 43 5.92 -5.57 6.16
C ALA A 43 6.37 -4.80 7.41
N THR A 44 7.42 -5.27 8.10
CA THR A 44 8.02 -4.60 9.26
C THR A 44 8.47 -3.18 8.90
N SER A 45 9.23 -3.04 7.81
CA SER A 45 9.72 -1.74 7.34
C SER A 45 8.60 -0.78 6.99
N TYR A 46 7.52 -1.27 6.36
CA TYR A 46 6.33 -0.47 6.05
C TYR A 46 5.57 -0.07 7.32
N ALA A 47 5.36 -1.00 8.24
CA ALA A 47 4.65 -0.77 9.49
C ALA A 47 5.34 0.30 10.35
N GLU A 48 6.67 0.35 10.36
CA GLU A 48 7.42 1.40 11.05
C GLU A 48 7.11 2.81 10.51
N GLY A 49 7.08 2.96 9.18
CA GLY A 49 6.72 4.23 8.54
C GLY A 49 5.26 4.62 8.77
N LEU A 50 4.35 3.65 8.67
CA LEU A 50 2.91 3.85 8.91
C LEU A 50 2.62 4.24 10.35
N ARG A 51 3.32 3.65 11.32
CA ARG A 51 3.18 3.99 12.73
C ARG A 51 3.48 5.46 13.00
N ALA A 52 4.52 6.01 12.39
CA ALA A 52 4.82 7.44 12.53
C ALA A 52 3.69 8.33 11.99
N ALA A 53 3.06 7.93 10.89
CA ALA A 53 1.91 8.64 10.32
C ALA A 53 0.64 8.52 11.19
N VAL A 54 0.40 7.36 11.83
CA VAL A 54 -0.66 7.18 12.82
C VAL A 54 -0.41 8.07 14.04
N ASP A 55 0.81 8.03 14.59
CA ASP A 55 1.20 8.82 15.77
C ASP A 55 1.10 10.34 15.52
N ALA A 56 1.36 10.78 14.28
CA ALA A 56 1.20 12.16 13.84
C ALA A 56 -0.26 12.56 13.54
N GLY A 57 -1.19 11.59 13.53
CA GLY A 57 -2.60 11.81 13.18
C GLY A 57 -2.84 12.11 11.70
N GLU A 58 -1.88 11.76 10.83
CA GLU A 58 -1.98 11.97 9.37
C GLU A 58 -2.86 10.91 8.70
N ILE A 59 -2.90 9.70 9.28
CA ILE A 59 -3.78 8.60 8.89
C ILE A 59 -4.64 8.15 10.07
N ALA A 60 -5.72 7.43 9.78
CA ALA A 60 -6.61 6.87 10.79
C ALA A 60 -5.87 5.95 11.77
N ASP A 61 -6.39 5.83 13.00
CA ASP A 61 -5.91 4.91 14.02
C ASP A 61 -6.18 3.45 13.60
N LEU A 62 -5.27 2.93 12.78
CA LEU A 62 -5.28 1.61 12.19
C LEU A 62 -3.99 0.89 12.58
N ASP A 63 -4.07 -0.43 12.74
CA ASP A 63 -2.90 -1.26 12.97
C ASP A 63 -1.91 -1.16 11.78
N PRO A 64 -0.67 -0.66 11.99
CA PRO A 64 0.28 -0.42 10.91
C PRO A 64 0.68 -1.68 10.14
N GLU A 65 0.79 -2.83 10.82
CA GLU A 65 1.13 -4.10 10.18
C GLU A 65 -0.01 -4.57 9.26
N THR A 66 -1.24 -4.49 9.74
CA THR A 66 -2.44 -4.78 8.93
C THR A 66 -2.49 -3.90 7.68
N VAL A 67 -2.22 -2.59 7.82
CA VAL A 67 -2.15 -1.67 6.67
C VAL A 67 -1.02 -2.04 5.71
N ALA A 68 0.16 -2.40 6.20
CA ALA A 68 1.27 -2.83 5.37
C ALA A 68 0.89 -4.02 4.48
N TYR A 69 0.30 -5.08 5.06
CA TYR A 69 -0.14 -6.25 4.27
C TYR A 69 -1.26 -5.92 3.29
N MET A 70 -2.20 -5.04 3.63
CA MET A 70 -3.25 -4.59 2.70
C MET A 70 -2.64 -3.88 1.49
N LEU A 71 -1.70 -2.96 1.71
CA LEU A 71 -1.00 -2.25 0.65
C LEU A 71 -0.20 -3.21 -0.24
N MET A 72 0.55 -4.10 0.38
CA MET A 72 1.32 -5.14 -0.32
C MET A 72 0.42 -6.01 -1.18
N GLY A 73 -0.73 -6.44 -0.68
CA GLY A 73 -1.71 -7.24 -1.45
C GLY A 73 -2.29 -6.49 -2.65
N ILE A 74 -2.66 -5.21 -2.47
CA ILE A 74 -3.16 -4.36 -3.57
C ILE A 74 -2.11 -4.26 -4.69
N PHE A 75 -0.86 -3.92 -4.34
CA PHE A 75 0.20 -3.73 -5.33
C PHE A 75 0.68 -5.05 -5.95
N ASP A 76 0.72 -6.15 -5.18
CA ASP A 76 1.05 -7.47 -5.72
C ASP A 76 0.03 -7.90 -6.78
N PHE A 77 -1.27 -7.73 -6.48
CA PHE A 77 -2.33 -8.11 -7.41
C PHE A 77 -2.35 -7.24 -8.68
N VAL A 78 -2.14 -5.92 -8.54
CA VAL A 78 -2.00 -5.00 -9.69
C VAL A 78 -0.77 -5.35 -10.53
N GLY A 79 0.37 -5.60 -9.89
CA GLY A 79 1.62 -6.01 -10.54
C GLY A 79 1.46 -7.34 -11.27
N MET A 80 0.78 -8.31 -10.66
CA MET A 80 0.43 -9.57 -11.30
C MET A 80 -0.41 -9.36 -12.56
N ARG A 81 -1.54 -8.62 -12.45
CA ARG A 81 -2.49 -8.42 -13.55
C ARG A 81 -1.84 -7.75 -14.77
N TRP A 82 -0.98 -6.75 -14.57
CA TRP A 82 -0.45 -5.91 -15.65
C TRP A 82 0.99 -6.23 -16.03
N VAL A 83 1.89 -6.35 -15.05
CA VAL A 83 3.32 -6.56 -15.34
C VAL A 83 3.58 -8.01 -15.70
N LEU A 84 3.03 -8.96 -14.94
CA LEU A 84 3.28 -10.38 -15.18
C LEU A 84 2.42 -10.93 -16.33
N TRP A 85 1.09 -10.75 -16.30
CA TRP A 85 0.20 -11.34 -17.29
C TRP A 85 0.20 -10.57 -18.62
N GLU A 86 0.11 -9.23 -18.59
CA GLU A 86 0.00 -8.40 -19.81
C GLU A 86 1.35 -7.89 -20.31
N GLY A 87 2.40 -7.98 -19.49
CA GLY A 87 3.73 -7.46 -19.83
C GLY A 87 3.82 -5.93 -19.91
N LYS A 88 2.85 -5.18 -19.34
CA LYS A 88 2.71 -3.72 -19.47
C LYS A 88 2.66 -3.03 -18.10
N LEU A 89 2.90 -1.72 -18.07
CA LEU A 89 2.58 -0.94 -16.87
C LEU A 89 1.06 -0.83 -16.69
N PRO A 90 0.57 -0.78 -15.44
CA PRO A 90 -0.83 -0.46 -15.19
C PRO A 90 -1.20 0.92 -15.80
N PRO A 91 -2.39 1.06 -16.41
CA PRO A 91 -2.83 2.34 -16.95
C PRO A 91 -2.88 3.41 -15.86
N ARG A 92 -2.52 4.66 -16.20
CA ARG A 92 -2.54 5.79 -15.26
C ARG A 92 -3.89 5.96 -14.54
N ARG A 93 -5.00 5.68 -15.23
CA ARG A 93 -6.34 5.74 -14.62
C ARG A 93 -6.49 4.72 -13.47
N LEU A 94 -6.03 3.49 -13.67
CA LEU A 94 -6.07 2.46 -12.62
C LEU A 94 -5.24 2.88 -11.42
N LEU A 95 -4.02 3.39 -11.63
CA LEU A 95 -3.17 3.87 -10.53
C LEU A 95 -3.86 4.99 -9.74
N ARG A 96 -4.47 5.94 -10.44
CA ARG A 96 -5.25 7.02 -9.82
C ARG A 96 -6.40 6.48 -8.97
N ASP A 97 -7.13 5.48 -9.47
CA ASP A 97 -8.25 4.87 -8.75
C ASP A 97 -7.76 4.11 -7.50
N VAL A 98 -6.63 3.39 -7.61
CA VAL A 98 -5.97 2.73 -6.47
C VAL A 98 -5.54 3.73 -5.40
N PHE A 99 -4.84 4.81 -5.77
CA PHE A 99 -4.44 5.83 -4.80
C PHE A 99 -5.64 6.53 -4.16
N ARG A 100 -6.68 6.80 -4.94
CA ARG A 100 -7.92 7.38 -4.40
C ARG A 100 -8.55 6.45 -3.35
N PHE A 101 -8.60 5.15 -3.63
CA PHE A 101 -9.11 4.15 -2.70
C PHE A 101 -8.26 4.08 -1.42
N ILE A 102 -6.93 3.97 -1.56
CA ILE A 102 -5.99 3.92 -0.43
C ILE A 102 -6.12 5.17 0.43
N ARG A 103 -6.03 6.38 -0.16
CA ARG A 103 -6.15 7.64 0.59
C ARG A 103 -7.50 7.76 1.30
N GLY A 104 -8.58 7.37 0.63
CA GLY A 104 -9.91 7.38 1.24
C GLY A 104 -10.03 6.40 2.41
N GLY A 105 -9.40 5.23 2.33
CA GLY A 105 -9.39 4.23 3.40
C GLY A 105 -8.46 4.57 4.57
N LEU A 106 -7.36 5.28 4.30
CA LEU A 106 -6.39 5.71 5.31
C LEU A 106 -6.73 7.06 5.96
N ALA A 107 -7.63 7.84 5.36
CA ALA A 107 -7.99 9.14 5.90
C ALA A 107 -8.52 9.01 7.33
N ALA A 108 -7.98 9.82 8.25
CA ALA A 108 -8.54 9.95 9.58
C ALA A 108 -10.02 10.37 9.49
N PRO A 109 -10.91 9.81 10.33
CA PRO A 109 -12.31 10.21 10.32
C PRO A 109 -12.41 11.72 10.54
N GLU A 110 -13.15 12.41 9.68
CA GLU A 110 -13.47 13.82 9.90
C GLU A 110 -14.13 13.93 11.28
N VAL A 111 -13.46 14.62 12.21
CA VAL A 111 -14.04 14.96 13.50
C VAL A 111 -15.28 15.80 13.20
N GLN A 112 -16.46 15.18 13.26
CA GLN A 112 -17.70 15.91 13.26
C GLN A 112 -17.68 16.76 14.53
N VAL A 113 -17.33 18.03 14.38
CA VAL A 113 -17.62 19.06 15.38
C VAL A 113 -19.14 19.23 15.38
N THR A 114 -19.83 18.27 15.98
CA THR A 114 -21.25 18.39 16.28
C THR A 114 -21.36 19.48 17.32
N ALA A 115 -21.87 20.62 16.86
CA ALA A 115 -22.08 21.82 17.65
C ALA A 115 -22.91 21.52 18.90
N ALA A 116 -22.23 21.31 20.03
CA ALA A 116 -22.79 21.49 21.37
C ALA A 116 -23.00 22.98 21.64
N LYS A 117 -23.89 23.62 20.86
CA LYS A 117 -24.31 25.01 21.10
C LYS A 117 -25.73 25.26 20.56
N ARG A 118 -26.71 24.50 21.06
CA ARG A 118 -28.14 24.85 20.90
C ARG A 118 -29.06 24.05 21.85
N ARG A 119 -28.77 24.02 23.15
CA ARG A 119 -29.75 23.71 24.22
C ARG A 119 -29.40 24.44 25.53
N ARG A 120 -29.20 25.74 25.42
CA ARG A 120 -29.39 26.73 26.49
C ARG A 120 -29.92 27.95 25.78
N ASP A 121 -31.22 27.95 25.56
CA ASP A 121 -32.13 29.09 25.43
C ASP A 121 -33.55 28.52 25.58
#